data_AF-A0A1H1LUR5-F1
#
_entry.id   AF-A0A1H1LUR5-F1
#
_cell.length_a   1.000
_cell.length_b   1.000
_cell.length_c   1.000
_cell.angle_alpha   90.00
_cell.angle_beta   90.00
_cell.angle_gamma   90.00
#
_symmetry.space_group_name_H-M   'P 1'
#
loop_
_entity.id
_entity.type
_entity.pdbx_description
1 polymer ?
#
loop_
_entity_poly.entity_id
_entity_poly.type
_entity_poly.pdbx_seq_one_letter_code
_entity_poly.pdbx_strand_id
1 'polypeptide(L)'
;MSSINGNYVNANAGAKLTITDGNDSNGTFSGKFSQNGVNYDIAYGHYHFQNSTGQPTVITFAALNEGSGYQAWTLFSPDHNYSKVRAVGARTNFDGDVVGLAGEFIKQ
;
A
#
# COMPACT_ATOMS: atom_id res chain seq x y z
N MET A 1 17.28 4.82 5.63
CA MET A 1 16.08 4.77 4.76
C MET A 1 15.39 3.45 5.05
N SER A 2 14.10 3.44 5.40
CA SER A 2 13.40 2.22 5.81
C SER A 2 13.38 1.19 4.67
N SER A 3 13.48 -0.10 5.00
CA SER A 3 13.47 -1.18 4.01
C SER A 3 12.12 -1.35 3.31
N ILE A 4 11.04 -0.75 3.83
CA ILE A 4 9.73 -0.70 3.17
C ILE A 4 9.68 0.30 2.00
N ASN A 5 10.67 1.18 1.87
CA ASN A 5 10.73 2.08 0.73
C ASN A 5 10.95 1.29 -0.57
N GLY A 6 10.23 1.66 -1.63
CA GLY A 6 10.34 1.01 -2.93
C GLY A 6 9.09 1.13 -3.79
N ASN A 7 9.17 0.48 -4.96
CA ASN A 7 8.06 0.35 -5.89
C ASN A 7 7.51 -1.06 -5.81
N TYR A 8 6.19 -1.18 -5.74
CA TYR A 8 5.49 -2.43 -5.57
C TYR A 8 4.42 -2.54 -6.64
N VAL A 9 4.36 -3.67 -7.35
CA VAL A 9 3.42 -3.88 -8.45
C VAL A 9 2.50 -5.05 -8.13
N ASN A 10 1.19 -4.84 -8.30
CA ASN A 10 0.17 -5.88 -8.22
C ASN A 10 -0.52 -5.98 -9.59
N ALA A 11 -0.10 -6.97 -10.38
CA ALA A 11 -0.63 -7.20 -11.72
C ALA A 11 -2.12 -7.58 -11.73
N ASN A 12 -2.58 -8.33 -10.71
CA ASN A 12 -3.98 -8.76 -10.61
C ASN A 12 -4.93 -7.58 -10.42
N ALA A 13 -4.48 -6.55 -9.71
CA ALA A 13 -5.27 -5.34 -9.46
C ALA A 13 -4.94 -4.18 -10.41
N GLY A 14 -4.01 -4.37 -11.37
CA GLY A 14 -3.50 -3.28 -12.22
C GLY A 14 -2.94 -2.10 -11.42
N ALA A 15 -2.34 -2.39 -10.26
CA ALA A 15 -2.01 -1.41 -9.23
C ALA A 15 -0.50 -1.29 -9.00
N LYS A 16 -0.04 -0.09 -8.66
CA LYS A 16 1.33 0.19 -8.24
C LYS A 16 1.33 1.03 -6.97
N LEU A 17 2.10 0.62 -5.97
CA LEU A 17 2.35 1.37 -4.75
C LEU A 17 3.81 1.81 -4.76
N THR A 18 4.06 3.10 -4.52
CA THR A 18 5.40 3.66 -4.36
C THR A 18 5.49 4.26 -2.97
N ILE A 19 6.40 3.76 -2.14
CA ILE A 19 6.67 4.25 -0.79
C ILE A 19 8.02 4.98 -0.79
N THR A 20 8.03 6.24 -0.35
CA THR A 20 9.22 7.12 -0.38
C THR A 20 9.77 7.45 1.00
N ASP A 21 8.91 7.62 2.02
CA ASP A 21 9.34 8.07 3.35
C ASP A 21 8.83 7.17 4.48
N GLY A 22 9.17 5.88 4.43
CA GLY A 22 8.95 4.96 5.55
C GLY A 22 9.78 5.34 6.77
N ASN A 23 9.13 5.43 7.93
CA ASN A 23 9.74 5.75 9.21
C ASN A 23 9.58 4.61 10.23
N ASP A 24 10.65 3.82 10.43
CA ASP A 24 10.61 2.62 11.29
C ASP A 24 10.36 2.95 12.77
N SER A 25 10.61 4.20 13.20
CA SER A 25 10.44 4.62 14.59
C SER A 25 8.98 4.77 15.01
N ASN A 26 8.09 5.09 14.06
CA ASN A 26 6.68 5.34 14.32
C ASN A 26 5.75 4.58 13.37
N GLY A 27 6.29 3.81 12.42
CA GLY A 27 5.53 3.01 11.47
C GLY A 27 4.85 3.78 10.35
N THR A 28 5.03 5.11 10.23
CA THR A 28 4.34 5.89 9.19
C THR A 28 5.06 5.82 7.85
N PHE A 29 4.33 6.02 6.75
CA PHE A 29 4.93 6.25 5.44
C PHE A 29 4.09 7.17 4.55
N SER A 30 4.76 7.79 3.58
CA SER A 30 4.18 8.58 2.50
C SER A 30 4.47 7.93 1.13
N GLY A 31 3.78 8.41 0.10
CA GLY A 31 4.06 8.00 -1.27
C GLY A 31 2.90 8.20 -2.23
N LYS A 32 2.90 7.42 -3.31
CA LYS A 32 1.88 7.45 -4.36
C LYS A 32 1.34 6.04 -4.58
N PHE A 33 0.07 5.97 -4.91
CA PHE A 33 -0.58 4.76 -5.39
C PHE A 33 -1.15 5.02 -6.77
N SER A 34 -1.12 4.04 -7.66
CA SER A 34 -1.81 4.14 -8.95
C SER A 34 -2.55 2.86 -9.28
N GLN A 35 -3.66 3.02 -9.99
CA GLN A 35 -4.43 1.91 -10.53
C GLN A 35 -5.05 2.32 -11.85
N ASN A 36 -4.89 1.48 -12.88
CA ASN A 36 -5.50 1.69 -14.20
C ASN A 36 -5.30 3.12 -14.77
N GLY A 37 -4.12 3.70 -14.55
CA GLY A 37 -3.76 5.04 -15.03
C GLY A 37 -4.17 6.21 -14.13
N VAL A 38 -4.93 5.97 -13.06
CA VAL A 38 -5.26 7.00 -12.06
C VAL A 38 -4.21 7.01 -10.95
N ASN A 39 -3.72 8.19 -10.59
CA ASN A 39 -2.76 8.38 -9.50
C ASN A 39 -3.46 8.92 -8.25
N TYR A 40 -3.15 8.34 -7.11
CA TYR A 40 -3.68 8.69 -5.80
C TYR A 40 -2.51 9.06 -4.88
N ASP A 41 -2.70 10.10 -4.08
CA ASP A 41 -1.80 10.46 -2.99
C ASP A 41 -2.08 9.60 -1.76
N ILE A 42 -1.03 9.07 -1.13
CA ILE A 42 -1.20 8.36 0.14
C ILE A 42 -1.52 9.39 1.22
N ALA A 43 -2.78 9.44 1.64
CA ALA A 43 -3.26 10.33 2.69
C ALA A 43 -2.96 9.77 4.09
N TYR A 44 -2.90 8.45 4.22
CA TYR A 44 -2.51 7.76 5.44
C TYR A 44 -1.79 6.46 5.07
N GLY A 45 -0.59 6.25 5.61
CA GLY A 45 0.17 5.01 5.46
C GLY A 45 0.80 4.62 6.78
N HIS A 46 0.56 3.39 7.23
CA HIS A 46 1.15 2.87 8.46
C HIS A 46 1.53 1.38 8.34
N TYR A 47 2.59 0.97 9.03
CA TYR A 47 2.99 -0.42 9.22
C TYR A 47 3.39 -0.69 10.66
N HIS A 48 3.30 -1.95 11.08
CA HIS A 48 3.63 -2.36 12.44
C HIS A 48 4.29 -3.74 12.46
N PHE A 49 5.27 -3.90 13.36
CA PHE A 49 6.03 -5.13 13.55
C PHE A 49 5.56 -5.83 14.82
N GLN A 50 5.36 -7.15 14.79
CA GLN A 50 4.85 -7.86 15.96
C GLN A 50 5.80 -7.79 17.18
N ASN A 51 7.13 -7.77 16.99
CA ASN A 51 8.10 -7.96 18.09
C ASN A 51 9.33 -7.02 18.04
N SER A 52 9.22 -5.82 17.45
CA SER A 52 10.34 -4.85 17.33
C SER A 52 11.58 -5.33 16.55
N THR A 53 11.59 -6.58 16.08
CA THR A 53 12.68 -7.23 15.31
C THR A 53 12.28 -7.54 13.87
N GLY A 54 11.07 -7.15 13.47
CA GLY A 54 10.71 -6.94 12.07
C GLY A 54 9.86 -7.99 11.38
N GLN A 55 9.44 -9.07 12.03
CA GLN A 55 8.59 -10.07 11.36
C GLN A 55 7.51 -10.61 12.30
N PRO A 56 6.28 -10.84 11.81
CA PRO A 56 5.72 -10.35 10.55
C PRO A 56 5.38 -8.85 10.58
N THR A 57 5.15 -8.26 9.41
CA THR A 57 4.72 -6.86 9.26
C THR A 57 3.30 -6.77 8.72
N VAL A 58 2.44 -6.05 9.42
CA VAL A 58 1.12 -5.62 8.92
C VAL A 58 1.22 -4.20 8.40
N ILE A 59 0.60 -3.91 7.27
CA ILE A 59 0.68 -2.62 6.58
C ILE A 59 -0.74 -2.20 6.20
N THR A 60 -1.05 -0.92 6.29
CA THR A 60 -2.32 -0.34 5.85
C THR A 60 -2.10 1.02 5.21
N PHE A 61 -2.92 1.36 4.22
CA PHE A 61 -2.96 2.72 3.70
C PHE A 61 -4.32 3.11 3.16
N ALA A 62 -4.57 4.42 3.15
CA ALA A 62 -5.62 5.07 2.39
C ALA A 62 -4.98 6.05 1.40
N ALA A 63 -5.45 6.01 0.15
CA ALA A 63 -5.01 6.89 -0.92
C ALA A 63 -6.20 7.64 -1.52
N LEU A 64 -5.97 8.90 -1.89
CA LEU A 64 -6.99 9.84 -2.37
C LEU A 64 -6.61 10.39 -3.74
N ASN A 65 -7.60 10.51 -4.62
CA ASN A 65 -7.55 11.35 -5.80
C ASN A 65 -8.82 12.22 -5.81
N GLU A 66 -8.66 13.55 -5.81
CA GLU A 66 -9.79 14.48 -5.70
C GLU A 66 -10.84 14.34 -6.81
N GLY A 67 -10.43 13.87 -7.99
CA GLY A 67 -11.35 13.66 -9.13
C GLY A 67 -11.93 12.25 -9.22
N SER A 68 -11.36 11.27 -8.51
CA SER A 68 -11.71 9.85 -8.69
C SER A 68 -12.25 9.19 -7.43
N GLY A 69 -11.87 9.63 -6.22
CA GLY A 69 -12.30 9.07 -4.95
C GLY A 69 -11.16 8.44 -4.13
N TYR A 70 -11.47 7.38 -3.40
CA TYR A 70 -10.58 6.77 -2.41
C TYR A 70 -10.19 5.34 -2.77
N GLN A 71 -9.01 4.93 -2.32
CA GLN A 71 -8.61 3.54 -2.19
C GLN A 71 -8.13 3.25 -0.78
N ALA A 72 -8.50 2.09 -0.23
CA ALA A 72 -8.04 1.63 1.07
C ALA A 72 -7.55 0.20 0.98
N TRP A 73 -6.41 -0.10 1.59
CA TRP A 73 -5.74 -1.39 1.46
C TRP A 73 -5.17 -1.84 2.80
N THR A 74 -5.21 -3.15 3.03
CA THR A 74 -4.48 -3.82 4.12
C THR A 74 -3.61 -4.92 3.55
N LEU A 75 -2.41 -5.03 4.11
CA LEU A 75 -1.29 -5.75 3.53
C LEU A 75 -0.52 -6.52 4.61
N PHE A 76 0.15 -7.59 4.20
CA PHE A 76 0.96 -8.42 5.05
C PHE A 76 2.27 -8.80 4.36
N SER A 77 3.39 -8.61 5.07
CA SER A 77 4.69 -9.16 4.69
C SER A 77 5.12 -10.21 5.73
N PRO A 78 5.50 -11.43 5.30
CA PRO A 78 6.06 -12.42 6.21
C PRO A 78 7.46 -12.02 6.69
N ASP A 79 8.18 -11.23 5.90
CA ASP A 79 9.55 -10.85 6.14
C ASP A 79 9.77 -9.33 6.07
N HIS A 80 10.97 -8.90 6.45
CA HIS A 80 11.39 -7.49 6.45
C HIS A 80 12.05 -7.03 5.15
N ASN A 81 12.09 -7.90 4.14
CA ASN A 81 12.60 -7.60 2.81
C ASN A 81 11.50 -7.06 1.91
N TYR A 82 10.23 -7.32 2.25
CA TYR A 82 9.04 -6.86 1.52
C TYR A 82 9.04 -7.30 0.06
N SER A 83 9.70 -8.41 -0.25
CA SER A 83 9.80 -8.91 -1.63
C SER A 83 8.42 -9.21 -2.23
N LYS A 84 7.52 -9.72 -1.38
CA LYS A 84 6.12 -10.00 -1.69
C LYS A 84 5.23 -9.58 -0.53
N VAL A 85 4.22 -8.77 -0.82
CA VAL A 85 3.28 -8.28 0.18
C VAL A 85 1.87 -8.69 -0.24
N ARG A 86 1.26 -9.59 0.53
CA ARG A 86 -0.12 -10.06 0.29
C ARG A 86 -1.08 -8.92 0.64
N ALA A 87 -2.10 -8.72 -0.18
CA ALA A 87 -2.94 -7.54 -0.06
C ALA A 87 -4.41 -7.80 -0.40
N VAL A 88 -5.28 -7.07 0.30
CA VAL A 88 -6.69 -6.89 -0.04
C VAL A 88 -7.02 -5.41 0.14
N GLY A 89 -7.93 -4.91 -0.68
CA GLY A 89 -8.36 -3.52 -0.61
C GLY A 89 -9.67 -3.28 -1.33
N ALA A 90 -10.07 -2.02 -1.34
CA ALA A 90 -11.25 -1.55 -2.03
C ALA A 90 -10.98 -0.21 -2.71
N ARG A 91 -11.65 0.00 -3.85
CA ARG A 91 -11.77 1.29 -4.51
C ARG A 91 -13.21 1.77 -4.41
N THR A 92 -13.39 3.04 -4.08
CA THR A 92 -14.68 3.72 -4.08
C THR A 92 -14.59 5.01 -4.88
N ASN A 93 -15.45 5.16 -5.87
CA ASN A 93 -15.48 6.33 -6.76
C ASN A 93 -16.74 7.19 -6.56
N PHE A 94 -16.73 8.43 -7.08
CA PHE A 94 -17.85 9.37 -6.95
C PHE A 94 -19.11 9.00 -7.77
N ASP A 95 -18.99 8.06 -8.70
CA ASP A 95 -20.11 7.47 -9.44
C ASP A 95 -20.83 6.36 -8.65
N GLY A 96 -20.36 6.04 -7.44
CA GLY A 96 -20.90 5.00 -6.58
C GLY A 96 -20.32 3.60 -6.83
N ASP A 97 -19.34 3.46 -7.73
CA ASP A 97 -18.63 2.19 -7.94
C ASP A 97 -17.82 1.81 -6.69
N VAL A 98 -18.03 0.58 -6.20
CA VAL A 98 -17.30 -0.01 -5.07
C VAL A 98 -16.76 -1.37 -5.49
N VAL A 99 -15.43 -1.46 -5.60
CA VAL A 99 -14.76 -2.66 -6.13
C VAL A 99 -13.79 -3.24 -5.11
N GLY A 100 -13.97 -4.52 -4.78
CA GLY A 100 -13.01 -5.30 -4.01
C GLY A 100 -11.83 -5.75 -4.85
N LEU A 101 -10.62 -5.60 -4.31
CA LEU A 101 -9.36 -5.88 -4.99
C LEU A 101 -8.48 -6.76 -4.11
N ALA A 102 -7.71 -7.66 -4.71
CA ALA A 102 -6.80 -8.53 -3.98
C ALA A 102 -5.58 -8.89 -4.84
N GLY A 103 -4.55 -9.44 -4.21
CA GLY A 103 -3.38 -9.97 -4.89
C GLY A 103 -2.11 -9.79 -4.08
N GLU A 104 -0.98 -9.84 -4.78
CA GLU A 104 0.33 -9.62 -4.19
C GLU A 104 0.98 -8.41 -4.83
N PHE A 105 1.53 -7.54 -3.98
CA PHE A 105 2.42 -6.47 -4.36
C PHE A 105 3.86 -6.98 -4.36
N ILE A 106 4.47 -7.03 -5.54
CA ILE A 106 5.84 -7.49 -5.75
C ILE A 106 6.77 -6.29 -5.83
N LYS A 107 7.78 -6.25 -4.96
CA LYS A 107 8.77 -5.18 -4.95
C LYS A 107 9.67 -5.25 -6.19
N GLN A 108 9.94 -4.10 -6.81
CA GLN A 108 10.81 -3.92 -7.98
C GLN A 108 12.19 -3.42 -7.57
#